data_AF-A0A7X9BHT6-F1
#
_entry.id   AF-A0A7X9BHT6-F1
#
_cell.length_a   1.000
_cell.length_b   1.000
_cell.length_c   1.000
_cell.angle_alpha   90.00
_cell.angle_beta   90.00
_cell.angle_gamma   90.00
#
_symmetry.space_group_name_H-M   'P 1'
#
loop_
_entity.id
_entity.type
_entity.pdbx_description
1 polymer ?
#
loop_
_entity_poly.entity_id
_entity_poly.type
_entity_poly.pdbx_seq_one_letter_code
_entity_poly.pdbx_strand_id
1 'polypeptide(L)'
;MDVVLADPQTKRILLGECTWRNSFNETEAVEALLGREGLIPGYDDTRFMVFSKHPMSNATRDRYAGKVLRHRRGIVSALMPKPARSSSP
;
A
#
# COMPACT_ATOMS: atom_id res chain seq x y z
N MET A 1 -1.08 -6.26 -7.18
CA MET A 1 -1.12 -6.55 -5.73
C MET A 1 0.16 -7.27 -5.44
N ASP A 2 1.00 -6.66 -4.62
CA ASP A 2 2.36 -7.15 -4.36
C ASP A 2 2.53 -7.63 -2.91
N VAL A 3 1.65 -7.17 -2.01
CA VAL A 3 1.69 -7.48 -0.58
C VAL A 3 0.34 -8.02 -0.14
N VAL A 4 0.36 -9.12 0.60
CA VAL A 4 -0.78 -9.65 1.35
C VAL A 4 -0.30 -9.92 2.76
N LEU A 5 -0.95 -9.29 3.73
CA LEU A 5 -0.72 -9.56 5.16
C LEU A 5 -2.06 -9.96 5.77
N ALA A 6 -2.11 -11.11 6.42
CA ALA A 6 -3.34 -11.64 6.97
C ALA A 6 -3.16 -12.04 8.42
N ASP A 7 -4.20 -11.79 9.21
CA ASP A 7 -4.39 -12.34 10.54
C ASP A 7 -5.63 -13.24 10.52
N PRO A 8 -5.45 -14.57 10.43
CA PRO A 8 -6.56 -15.51 10.38
C PRO A 8 -7.37 -15.58 11.68
N GLN A 9 -6.78 -15.21 12.84
CA GLN A 9 -7.47 -15.24 14.12
C GLN A 9 -8.47 -14.09 14.23
N THR A 10 -8.05 -12.88 13.84
CA THR A 10 -8.93 -11.70 13.84
C THR A 10 -9.70 -11.50 12.54
N LYS A 11 -9.51 -12.38 11.56
CA LYS A 11 -10.14 -12.31 10.23
C LYS A 11 -9.87 -10.99 9.51
N ARG A 12 -8.68 -10.42 9.72
CA ARG A 12 -8.23 -9.18 9.07
C ARG A 12 -7.25 -9.49 7.96
N ILE A 13 -7.36 -8.76 6.85
CA ILE A 13 -6.42 -8.82 5.75
C ILE A 13 -6.04 -7.41 5.30
N LEU A 14 -4.77 -7.24 4.94
CA LEU A 14 -4.24 -6.05 4.30
C LEU A 14 -3.74 -6.42 2.91
N LEU A 15 -4.31 -5.78 1.91
CA LEU A 15 -3.87 -5.87 0.52
C LEU A 15 -3.04 -4.64 0.20
N GLY A 16 -1.86 -4.86 -0.38
CA GLY A 16 -0.93 -3.80 -0.69
C GLY A 16 -0.45 -3.79 -2.13
N GLU A 17 -0.18 -2.59 -2.64
CA GLU A 17 0.45 -2.35 -3.93
C GLU A 17 1.75 -1.58 -3.72
N CYS A 18 2.82 -1.98 -4.41
CA CYS A 18 4.12 -1.34 -4.35
C CYS A 18 4.39 -0.59 -5.66
N THR A 19 4.47 0.74 -5.58
CA THR A 19 4.80 1.63 -6.69
C THR A 19 6.09 2.39 -6.41
N TRP A 20 7.23 1.71 -6.60
CA TRP A 20 8.56 2.31 -6.40
C TRP A 20 9.06 3.05 -7.65
N ARG A 21 8.28 4.03 -8.12
CA ARG A 21 8.60 4.88 -9.27
C ARG A 21 8.78 6.34 -8.82
N ASN A 22 9.49 7.14 -9.62
CA ASN A 22 9.62 8.58 -9.35
C ASN A 22 8.29 9.32 -9.52
N SER A 23 7.44 8.85 -10.43
CA SER A 23 6.09 9.34 -10.67
C SER A 23 5.19 8.17 -11.07
N PHE A 24 3.92 8.25 -10.69
CA PHE A 24 2.87 7.33 -11.10
C PHE A 24 1.50 7.99 -10.92
N ASN A 25 0.48 7.43 -11.55
CA ASN A 25 -0.89 7.86 -11.34
C ASN A 25 -1.40 7.31 -9.99
N GLU A 26 -1.42 8.17 -8.97
CA GLU A 26 -1.82 7.80 -7.61
C GLU A 26 -3.27 7.28 -7.55
N THR A 27 -4.17 7.91 -8.29
CA THR A 27 -5.60 7.55 -8.32
C THR A 27 -5.78 6.17 -8.94
N GLU A 28 -5.17 5.91 -10.09
CA GLU A 28 -5.25 4.61 -10.76
C GLU A 28 -4.68 3.48 -9.90
N ALA A 29 -3.55 3.72 -9.23
CA ALA A 29 -2.95 2.74 -8.33
C ALA A 29 -3.89 2.40 -7.15
N VAL A 30 -4.56 3.40 -6.58
CA VAL A 30 -5.52 3.18 -5.49
C VAL A 30 -6.75 2.44 -5.99
N GLU A 31 -7.38 2.88 -7.09
CA GLU A 31 -8.60 2.25 -7.61
C GLU A 31 -8.35 0.81 -8.06
N ALA A 32 -7.21 0.53 -8.71
CA ALA A 32 -6.83 -0.83 -9.09
C ALA A 32 -6.62 -1.73 -7.87
N LEU A 33 -6.16 -1.18 -6.74
CA LEU A 33 -6.01 -1.92 -5.49
C LEU A 33 -7.37 -2.14 -4.80
N LEU A 34 -8.23 -1.12 -4.74
CA LEU A 34 -9.58 -1.24 -4.18
C LEU A 34 -10.44 -2.24 -4.97
N GLY A 35 -10.29 -2.30 -6.29
CA GLY A 35 -10.99 -3.26 -7.15
C GLY A 35 -10.64 -4.73 -6.87
N ARG A 36 -9.68 -5.02 -5.97
CA ARG A 36 -9.33 -6.37 -5.52
C ARG A 36 -9.96 -6.75 -4.19
N GLU A 37 -10.86 -5.92 -3.67
CA GLU A 37 -11.66 -6.28 -2.50
C GLU A 37 -12.38 -7.61 -2.72
N GLY A 38 -12.37 -8.48 -1.71
CA GLY A 38 -12.99 -9.80 -1.79
C GLY A 38 -12.25 -10.84 -2.64
N LEU A 39 -11.10 -10.51 -3.23
CA LEU A 39 -10.30 -11.47 -4.00
C LEU A 39 -9.86 -12.68 -3.15
N ILE A 40 -9.61 -12.46 -1.86
CA ILE A 40 -9.24 -13.51 -0.90
C ILE A 40 -10.41 -13.69 0.06
N PRO A 41 -11.14 -14.82 0.00
CA PRO A 41 -12.30 -15.05 0.84
C PRO A 41 -11.91 -15.42 2.28
N GLY A 42 -12.88 -15.35 3.21
CA GLY A 42 -12.72 -15.82 4.58
C GLY A 42 -12.10 -14.81 5.55
N TYR A 43 -12.09 -13.53 5.17
CA TYR A 43 -11.71 -12.37 6.00
C TYR A 43 -12.86 -11.37 6.04
N ASP A 44 -13.07 -10.73 7.19
CA ASP A 44 -14.20 -9.85 7.45
C ASP A 44 -13.84 -8.36 7.31
N ASP A 45 -12.55 -8.01 7.51
CA ASP A 45 -12.04 -6.64 7.43
C ASP A 45 -10.85 -6.61 6.46
N THR A 46 -11.06 -5.97 5.31
CA THR A 46 -10.02 -5.75 4.28
C THR A 46 -9.51 -4.32 4.37
N ARG A 47 -8.19 -4.18 4.52
CA ARG A 47 -7.49 -2.90 4.54
C ARG A 47 -6.60 -2.76 3.33
N PHE A 48 -6.42 -1.53 2.87
CA PHE A 48 -5.63 -1.25 1.68
C PHE A 48 -4.45 -0.35 2.00
N MET A 49 -3.30 -0.59 1.37
CA MET A 49 -2.12 0.26 1.52
C MET A 49 -1.31 0.36 0.22
N VAL A 50 -0.99 1.59 -0.19
CA VAL A 50 -0.07 1.84 -1.30
C VAL A 50 1.32 2.19 -0.73
N PHE A 51 2.31 1.37 -1.05
CA PHE A 51 3.71 1.61 -0.74
C PHE A 51 4.35 2.32 -1.92
N SER A 52 4.75 3.57 -1.73
CA SER A 52 5.33 4.40 -2.79
C SER A 52 6.65 5.02 -2.36
N LYS A 53 7.52 5.32 -3.34
CA LYS A 53 8.84 5.93 -3.10
C LYS A 53 8.73 7.30 -2.44
N HIS A 54 7.73 8.07 -2.86
CA HIS A 54 7.43 9.40 -2.33
C HIS A 54 6.06 9.39 -1.67
N PRO A 55 5.83 10.23 -0.64
CA PRO A 55 4.53 10.35 -0.03
C PRO A 55 3.47 10.74 -1.06
N MET A 56 2.31 10.07 -1.05
CA MET A 56 1.21 10.48 -1.93
C MET A 56 0.73 11.91 -1.66
N SER A 57 0.21 12.57 -2.68
CA SER A 57 -0.31 13.93 -2.60
C SER A 57 -1.42 14.07 -1.55
N ASN A 58 -1.60 15.28 -1.01
CA ASN A 58 -2.68 15.55 -0.07
C ASN A 58 -4.06 15.33 -0.72
N ALA A 59 -4.23 15.73 -1.98
CA ALA A 59 -5.47 15.53 -2.72
C ALA A 59 -5.89 14.04 -2.77
N THR A 60 -4.97 13.14 -3.14
CA THR A 60 -5.25 11.70 -3.13
C THR A 60 -5.53 11.19 -1.72
N ARG A 61 -4.73 11.62 -0.74
CA ARG A 61 -4.90 11.20 0.66
C ARG A 61 -6.22 11.61 1.26
N ASP A 62 -6.76 12.75 0.86
CA ASP A 62 -8.04 13.27 1.35
C ASP A 62 -9.20 12.60 0.61
N ARG A 63 -9.06 12.41 -0.72
CA ARG A 63 -10.02 11.65 -1.53
C ARG A 63 -10.26 10.22 -1.04
N TYR A 64 -9.20 9.55 -0.57
CA TYR A 64 -9.25 8.14 -0.12
C TYR A 64 -9.13 7.99 1.40
N ALA A 65 -9.41 9.05 2.16
CA ALA A 65 -9.43 8.98 3.61
C ALA A 65 -10.40 7.89 4.10
N GLY A 66 -9.95 7.04 5.03
CA GLY A 66 -10.73 5.91 5.55
C GLY A 66 -10.75 4.66 4.66
N LYS A 67 -10.39 4.77 3.37
CA LYS A 67 -10.31 3.63 2.45
C LYS A 67 -8.92 3.04 2.33
N VAL A 68 -7.90 3.91 2.29
CA VAL A 68 -6.49 3.51 2.19
C VAL A 68 -5.75 3.98 3.43
N LEU A 69 -5.04 3.05 4.07
CA LEU A 69 -4.23 3.34 5.24
C LEU A 69 -3.10 4.30 4.86
N ARG A 70 -2.93 5.33 5.69
CA ARG A 70 -1.80 6.25 5.58
C ARG A 70 -0.59 5.63 6.26
N HIS A 71 0.57 5.74 5.62
CA HIS A 71 1.83 5.48 6.29
C HIS A 71 2.01 6.47 7.47
N ARG A 72 1.93 5.98 8.71
CA ARG A 72 2.47 6.72 9.87
C ARG A 72 3.99 6.56 9.85
N ARG A 73 4.73 7.69 9.90
CA ARG A 73 6.20 7.69 9.94
C ARG A 73 6.67 6.66 10.98
N GLY A 74 7.55 5.74 10.58
CA GLY A 74 8.19 4.76 11.47
C GLY A 74 8.06 3.29 11.08
N ILE A 75 6.94 2.85 10.49
CA ILE A 75 6.70 1.41 10.22
C ILE A 75 7.42 0.88 8.97
N VAL A 76 7.47 1.66 7.89
CA VAL A 76 8.06 1.20 6.61
C VAL A 76 9.59 1.16 6.65
N SER A 77 10.22 1.95 7.52
CA SER A 77 11.70 1.93 7.65
C SER A 77 12.24 0.59 8.17
N ALA A 78 11.40 -0.23 8.81
CA ALA A 78 11.79 -1.56 9.31
C ALA A 78 11.44 -2.70 8.33
N LEU A 79 10.44 -2.51 7.46
CA LEU A 79 9.95 -3.56 6.55
C LEU A 79 10.59 -3.52 5.16
N MET A 80 11.14 -2.38 4.73
CA MET A 80 11.72 -2.25 3.38
C MET A 80 13.02 -1.45 3.43
N PRO A 81 14.20 -2.12 3.44
CA PRO A 81 15.46 -1.41 3.27
C PRO A 81 15.42 -0.67 1.93
N LYS A 82 15.80 0.62 1.93
CA LYS A 82 16.04 1.36 0.68
C LYS A 82 16.93 0.49 -0.20
N PRO A 83 16.60 0.27 -1.49
CA PRO A 83 17.55 -0.36 -2.39
C PRO A 83 18.83 0.47 -2.35
N ALA A 84 19.94 -0.18 -1.98
CA ALA A 84 21.26 0.43 -2.06
C ALA A 84 21.39 0.97 -3.49
N ARG A 85 21.70 2.26 -3.65
CA ARG A 85 22.07 2.74 -4.97
C ARG A 85 23.24 1.88 -5.40
N SER A 86 23.09 1.14 -6.49
CA SER A 86 24.25 0.69 -7.23
C SER A 86 24.96 1.96 -7.67
N SER A 87 26.03 2.32 -6.98
CA SER A 87 27.06 3.17 -7.54
C SER A 87 27.62 2.39 -8.72
N SER A 88 27.12 2.66 -9.92
CA SER A 88 27.85 2.30 -11.13
C SER A 88 29.12 3.15 -11.17
N PRO A 89 30.28 2.55 -11.51
CA PRO A 89 31.57 3.22 -11.55
C PRO A 89 31.62 4.33 -12.60
#